data_AF-A0A7C3DXM7-F1
#
_entry.id   AF-A0A7C3DXM7-F1
#
_cell.length_a   1.000
_cell.length_b   1.000
_cell.length_c   1.000
_cell.angle_alpha   90.00
_cell.angle_beta   90.00
_cell.angle_gamma   90.00
#
_symmetry.space_group_name_H-M   'P 1'
#
loop_
_entity.id
_entity.type
_entity.pdbx_description
1 polymer ?
#
loop_
_entity_poly.entity_id
_entity_poly.type
_entity_poly.pdbx_seq_one_letter_code
_entity_poly.pdbx_strand_id
1 'polypeptide(L)'
;GAVEIRPAAGGRANLFATENSCVLVDDELLRQMNCTASVVIATSANFSYARAGDRIATVKSYPFAVRKQQLEAVLSILEERGPILQARPVRDPVVAILYSDPCSGDRARQLFEGIMRQRLERLGVMPRYVLSCIEEETAAVKALTHLVRTKPSVVLVASTTAPAGPEDVIGRAMASIGCHLERFLAPVEPGNLLLLGYKEDIPVLSAPGCYRSAKPNVVDLVLPPMLARYRISGWEIACLGHGGLLG
;
A
#
# COMPACT_ATOMS: atom_id res chain seq x y z
N GLY A 1 -5.03 11.70 -11.79
CA GLY A 1 -3.81 11.46 -10.98
C GLY A 1 -2.62 12.12 -11.65
N ALA A 2 -1.41 11.89 -11.14
CA ALA A 2 -0.15 12.37 -11.75
C ALA A 2 0.24 11.47 -12.94
N VAL A 3 -0.44 11.67 -14.08
CA VAL A 3 -0.30 10.85 -15.28
C VAL A 3 -0.14 11.72 -16.52
N GLU A 4 0.81 11.35 -17.37
CA GLU A 4 0.98 11.88 -18.72
C GLU A 4 0.66 10.79 -19.75
N ILE A 5 -0.13 11.13 -20.77
CA ILE A 5 -0.44 10.24 -21.89
C ILE A 5 0.49 10.59 -23.05
N ARG A 6 1.28 9.61 -23.49
CA ARG A 6 2.18 9.74 -24.65
C ARG A 6 1.67 8.85 -25.80
N PRO A 7 1.17 9.45 -26.89
CA PRO A 7 0.83 8.71 -28.10
C PRO A 7 2.05 7.98 -28.67
N ALA A 8 1.82 6.82 -29.27
CA ALA A 8 2.81 6.03 -29.96
C ALA A 8 2.24 5.46 -31.26
N ALA A 9 3.12 5.09 -32.19
CA ALA A 9 2.72 4.48 -33.46
C ALA A 9 1.87 3.21 -33.26
N GLY A 10 0.99 2.93 -34.24
CA GLY A 10 0.20 1.71 -34.28
C GLY A 10 -0.98 1.67 -33.32
N GLY A 11 -1.68 2.80 -33.11
CA GLY A 11 -2.88 2.86 -32.28
C GLY A 11 -2.62 2.64 -30.79
N ARG A 12 -1.42 3.02 -30.32
CA ARG A 12 -0.97 2.81 -28.95
C ARG A 12 -0.84 4.13 -28.21
N ALA A 13 -1.26 4.16 -26.95
CA ALA A 13 -0.94 5.22 -26.01
C ALA A 13 -0.29 4.61 -24.77
N ASN A 14 0.81 5.20 -24.31
CA ASN A 14 1.46 4.81 -23.06
C ASN A 14 1.17 5.87 -21.99
N LEU A 15 0.89 5.42 -20.78
CA LEU A 15 0.66 6.29 -19.64
C LEU A 15 1.88 6.23 -18.72
N PHE A 16 2.40 7.40 -18.36
CA PHE A 16 3.57 7.55 -17.52
C PHE A 16 3.21 8.30 -16.24
N ALA A 17 3.77 7.87 -15.11
CA ALA A 17 3.67 8.64 -13.87
C ALA A 17 4.50 9.91 -13.98
N THR A 18 3.94 11.07 -13.64
CA THR A 18 4.68 12.35 -13.66
C THR A 18 5.36 12.66 -12.33
N GLU A 19 4.93 12.00 -11.26
CA GLU A 19 5.46 12.11 -9.90
C GLU A 19 5.60 10.71 -9.30
N ASN A 20 6.41 10.58 -8.25
CA ASN A 20 6.39 9.38 -7.42
C ASN A 20 4.98 9.14 -6.88
N SER A 21 4.41 7.98 -7.19
CA SER A 21 2.98 7.72 -7.01
C SER A 21 2.70 6.28 -6.60
N CYS A 22 1.64 6.06 -5.84
CA CYS A 22 0.98 4.76 -5.75
C CYS A 22 0.04 4.61 -6.95
N VAL A 23 0.16 3.50 -7.68
CA VAL A 23 -0.76 3.14 -8.76
C VAL A 23 -1.93 2.38 -8.17
N LEU A 24 -3.13 2.94 -8.29
CA LEU A 24 -4.39 2.29 -7.93
C LEU A 24 -5.06 1.80 -9.21
N VAL A 25 -5.52 0.54 -9.19
CA VAL A 25 -6.18 -0.11 -10.34
C VAL A 25 -7.45 -0.79 -9.86
N ASP A 26 -8.58 -0.52 -10.54
CA ASP A 26 -9.78 -1.33 -10.43
C ASP A 26 -9.60 -2.57 -11.31
N ASP A 27 -9.10 -3.65 -10.70
CA ASP A 27 -8.80 -4.91 -11.41
C ASP A 27 -10.06 -5.56 -12.00
N GLU A 28 -11.22 -5.36 -11.40
CA GLU A 28 -12.49 -5.90 -11.91
C GLU A 28 -12.90 -5.17 -13.18
N LEU A 29 -12.90 -3.84 -13.14
CA LEU A 29 -13.19 -3.01 -14.30
C LEU A 29 -12.18 -3.24 -15.43
N LEU A 30 -10.89 -3.37 -15.10
CA LEU A 30 -9.84 -3.69 -16.07
C LEU A 30 -10.10 -5.02 -16.78
N ARG A 31 -10.50 -6.07 -16.04
CA ARG A 31 -10.86 -7.37 -16.63
C ARG A 31 -12.09 -7.26 -17.51
N GLN A 32 -13.15 -6.61 -17.02
CA GLN A 32 -14.39 -6.42 -17.78
C GLN A 32 -14.11 -5.72 -19.12
N MET A 33 -13.31 -4.65 -19.10
CA MET A 33 -12.97 -3.90 -20.31
C MET A 33 -12.13 -4.72 -21.28
N ASN A 34 -11.12 -5.45 -20.80
CA ASN A 34 -10.31 -6.31 -21.66
C ASN A 34 -11.11 -7.49 -22.26
N CYS A 35 -12.18 -7.94 -21.60
CA CYS A 35 -13.07 -8.97 -22.15
C CYS A 35 -14.01 -8.43 -23.25
N THR A 36 -14.48 -7.19 -23.11
CA THR A 36 -15.50 -6.62 -24.02
C THR A 36 -14.89 -5.84 -25.20
N ALA A 37 -13.68 -5.29 -25.02
CA ALA A 37 -13.15 -4.30 -25.93
C ALA A 37 -12.32 -4.88 -27.08
N SER A 38 -12.30 -4.15 -28.21
CA SER A 38 -11.25 -4.29 -29.24
C SER A 38 -10.03 -3.42 -28.94
N VAL A 39 -9.76 -3.20 -27.65
CA VAL A 39 -8.54 -2.58 -27.14
C VAL A 39 -7.91 -3.52 -26.13
N VAL A 40 -6.59 -3.46 -26.03
CA VAL A 40 -5.81 -4.14 -25.00
C VAL A 40 -5.33 -3.08 -24.02
N ILE A 41 -5.68 -3.25 -22.76
CA ILE A 41 -5.26 -2.40 -21.65
C ILE A 41 -4.40 -3.24 -20.71
N ALA A 42 -3.14 -2.85 -20.54
CA ALA A 42 -2.25 -3.46 -19.56
C ALA A 42 -1.75 -2.37 -18.60
N THR A 43 -1.77 -2.66 -17.29
CA THR A 43 -1.38 -1.74 -16.23
C THR A 43 -0.27 -2.35 -15.38
N SER A 44 0.44 -1.53 -14.60
CA SER A 44 1.16 -2.02 -13.42
C SER A 44 0.17 -2.66 -12.44
N ALA A 45 0.69 -3.48 -11.53
CA ALA A 45 -0.13 -4.08 -10.48
C ALA A 45 -0.76 -3.01 -9.58
N ASN A 46 -1.96 -3.30 -9.05
CA ASN A 46 -2.58 -2.46 -8.03
C ASN A 46 -1.63 -2.30 -6.82
N PHE A 47 -1.65 -1.12 -6.19
CA PHE A 47 -0.77 -0.69 -5.10
C PHE A 47 0.73 -0.62 -5.43
N SER A 48 1.14 -0.80 -6.68
CA SER A 48 2.55 -0.64 -7.05
C SER A 48 3.04 0.80 -6.86
N TYR A 49 4.30 0.94 -6.45
CA TYR A 49 4.97 2.23 -6.38
C TYR A 49 5.62 2.55 -7.73
N ALA A 50 5.19 3.63 -8.37
CA ALA A 50 5.76 4.14 -9.61
C ALA A 50 6.59 5.38 -9.33
N ARG A 51 7.80 5.45 -9.87
CA ARG A 51 8.63 6.65 -9.85
C ARG A 51 8.23 7.58 -10.99
N ALA A 52 8.55 8.87 -10.85
CA ALA A 52 8.39 9.81 -11.94
C ALA A 52 9.11 9.30 -13.20
N GLY A 53 8.40 9.25 -14.33
CA GLY A 53 8.89 8.72 -15.60
C GLY A 53 8.63 7.23 -15.83
N ASP A 54 8.13 6.47 -14.84
CA ASP A 54 7.78 5.06 -15.03
C ASP A 54 6.51 4.93 -15.89
N ARG A 55 6.52 3.96 -16.80
CA ARG A 55 5.33 3.60 -17.57
C ARG A 55 4.41 2.73 -16.70
N ILE A 56 3.22 3.25 -16.40
CA ILE A 56 2.25 2.59 -15.51
C ILE A 56 1.10 1.91 -16.24
N ALA A 57 0.88 2.25 -17.51
CA ALA A 57 -0.05 1.52 -18.37
C ALA A 57 0.26 1.70 -19.85
N THR A 58 -0.29 0.79 -20.66
CA THR A 58 -0.38 0.92 -22.11
C THR A 58 -1.78 0.55 -22.56
N VAL A 59 -2.29 1.33 -23.50
CA VAL A 59 -3.53 1.06 -24.21
C VAL A 59 -3.18 0.87 -25.68
N LYS A 60 -3.68 -0.19 -26.30
CA LYS A 60 -3.47 -0.48 -27.71
C LYS A 60 -4.78 -0.84 -28.38
N SER A 61 -5.14 -0.15 -29.44
CA SER A 61 -6.31 -0.51 -30.24
C SER A 61 -6.05 -1.73 -31.12
N TYR A 62 -7.12 -2.34 -31.62
CA TYR A 62 -7.04 -3.21 -32.79
C TYR A 62 -6.30 -2.48 -33.95
N PRO A 63 -5.51 -3.19 -34.78
CA PRO A 63 -4.82 -2.58 -35.91
C PRO A 63 -5.78 -1.77 -36.79
N PHE A 64 -5.31 -0.59 -37.23
CA PHE A 64 -6.00 0.36 -38.12
C PHE A 64 -7.23 1.07 -37.52
N ALA A 65 -8.24 0.34 -37.02
CA ALA A 65 -9.47 0.95 -36.52
C ALA A 65 -10.21 0.06 -35.51
N VAL A 66 -11.07 0.69 -34.70
CA VAL A 66 -12.02 0.04 -33.78
C VAL A 66 -13.43 0.40 -34.22
N ARG A 67 -14.38 -0.55 -34.12
CA ARG A 67 -15.78 -0.27 -34.45
C ARG A 67 -16.38 0.73 -33.45
N LYS A 68 -17.10 1.73 -33.96
CA LYS A 68 -17.70 2.79 -33.14
C LYS A 68 -18.50 2.25 -31.95
N GLN A 69 -19.33 1.24 -32.17
CA GLN A 69 -20.15 0.61 -31.12
C GLN A 69 -19.32 0.01 -29.97
N GLN A 70 -18.14 -0.54 -30.25
CA GLN A 70 -17.26 -1.09 -29.20
C GLN A 70 -16.57 0.01 -28.41
N LEU A 71 -16.19 1.10 -29.08
CA LEU A 71 -15.65 2.29 -28.39
C LEU A 71 -16.72 2.93 -27.51
N GLU A 72 -17.95 3.09 -28.01
CA GLU A 72 -19.09 3.61 -27.25
C GLU A 72 -19.41 2.73 -26.01
N ALA A 73 -19.37 1.40 -26.15
CA ALA A 73 -19.55 0.50 -25.01
C ALA A 73 -18.47 0.67 -23.93
N VAL A 74 -17.20 0.81 -24.34
CA VAL A 74 -16.07 1.07 -23.44
C VAL A 74 -16.22 2.41 -22.72
N LEU A 75 -16.61 3.46 -23.45
CA LEU A 75 -16.82 4.79 -22.87
C LEU A 75 -18.01 4.81 -21.90
N SER A 76 -19.11 4.15 -22.22
CA SER A 76 -20.28 4.04 -21.34
C SER A 76 -19.93 3.36 -20.01
N ILE A 77 -19.12 2.29 -20.03
CA ILE A 77 -18.64 1.62 -18.82
C ILE A 77 -17.81 2.58 -17.96
N LEU A 78 -16.93 3.39 -18.58
CA LEU A 78 -16.10 4.37 -17.88
C LEU A 78 -16.91 5.54 -17.31
N GLU A 79 -17.93 6.00 -18.01
CA GLU A 79 -18.82 7.06 -17.54
C GLU A 79 -19.62 6.61 -16.31
N GLU A 80 -20.06 5.34 -16.26
CA GLU A 80 -20.82 4.79 -15.14
C GLU A 80 -19.92 4.44 -13.94
N ARG A 81 -18.78 3.77 -14.18
CA ARG A 81 -17.93 3.21 -13.12
C ARG A 81 -16.80 4.13 -12.68
N GLY A 82 -16.45 5.12 -13.49
CA GLY A 82 -15.32 6.01 -13.26
C GLY A 82 -13.98 5.46 -13.79
N PRO A 83 -12.85 6.03 -13.33
CA PRO A 83 -11.53 5.70 -13.87
C PRO A 83 -11.03 4.32 -13.40
N ILE A 84 -10.46 3.54 -14.32
CA ILE A 84 -9.83 2.23 -14.02
C ILE A 84 -8.52 2.40 -13.24
N LEU A 85 -7.80 3.50 -13.48
CA LEU A 85 -6.45 3.68 -12.99
C LEU A 85 -6.24 5.10 -12.46
N GLN A 86 -5.53 5.18 -11.33
CA GLN A 86 -5.06 6.43 -10.76
C GLN A 86 -3.59 6.29 -10.36
N ALA A 87 -2.71 7.15 -10.88
CA ALA A 87 -1.44 7.46 -10.22
C ALA A 87 -1.70 8.50 -9.11
N ARG A 88 -1.70 8.05 -7.86
CA ARG A 88 -1.91 8.90 -6.68
C ARG A 88 -0.55 9.36 -6.15
N PRO A 89 -0.24 10.67 -6.20
CA PRO A 89 1.07 11.18 -5.79
C PRO A 89 1.40 10.88 -4.33
N VAL A 90 2.67 10.60 -4.06
CA VAL A 90 3.26 10.49 -2.72
C VAL A 90 4.09 11.74 -2.47
N ARG A 91 3.48 12.74 -1.81
CA ARG A 91 4.10 14.04 -1.53
C ARG A 91 4.43 14.16 -0.04
N ASP A 92 5.70 14.42 0.25
CA ASP A 92 6.24 14.59 1.62
C ASP A 92 5.73 13.55 2.63
N PRO A 93 5.84 12.24 2.34
CA PRO A 93 5.32 11.21 3.22
C PRO A 93 6.06 11.22 4.56
N VAL A 94 5.30 11.20 5.65
CA VAL A 94 5.86 11.12 7.00
C VAL A 94 5.66 9.70 7.52
N VAL A 95 6.75 8.97 7.73
CA VAL A 95 6.71 7.63 8.33
C VAL A 95 7.11 7.73 9.79
N ALA A 96 6.25 7.21 10.67
CA ALA A 96 6.53 7.00 12.07
C ALA A 96 6.75 5.50 12.34
N ILE A 97 7.74 5.15 13.14
CA ILE A 97 8.02 3.77 13.53
C ILE A 97 8.00 3.64 15.05
N LEU A 98 7.30 2.62 15.54
CA LEU A 98 7.39 2.14 16.90
C LEU A 98 8.09 0.77 16.89
N TYR A 99 9.23 0.69 17.57
CA TYR A 99 9.87 -0.59 17.88
C TYR A 99 9.39 -1.11 19.23
N SER A 100 9.03 -2.39 19.31
CA SER A 100 8.63 -3.01 20.57
C SER A 100 9.25 -4.39 20.75
N ASP A 101 9.51 -4.76 22.00
CA ASP A 101 9.99 -6.08 22.40
C ASP A 101 9.53 -6.37 23.84
N PRO A 102 9.23 -7.64 24.18
CA PRO A 102 8.76 -7.99 25.53
C PRO A 102 9.75 -7.66 26.66
N CYS A 103 11.05 -7.63 26.38
CA CYS A 103 12.09 -7.47 27.40
C CYS A 103 12.76 -6.09 27.36
N SER A 104 12.98 -5.52 26.18
CA SER A 104 13.69 -4.24 26.03
C SER A 104 13.27 -3.51 24.77
N GLY A 105 12.69 -2.32 24.91
CA GLY A 105 12.21 -1.55 23.76
C GLY A 105 13.29 -1.25 22.71
N ASP A 106 14.56 -1.14 23.10
CA ASP A 106 15.64 -0.83 22.16
C ASP A 106 16.15 -2.06 21.39
N ARG A 107 15.88 -3.27 21.86
CA ARG A 107 16.34 -4.50 21.20
C ARG A 107 15.78 -4.62 19.78
N ALA A 108 14.48 -4.42 19.62
CA ALA A 108 13.83 -4.47 18.31
C ALA A 108 14.39 -3.42 17.35
N ARG A 109 14.67 -2.21 17.88
CA ARG A 109 15.27 -1.12 17.10
C ARG A 109 16.68 -1.50 16.61
N GLN A 110 17.55 -1.94 17.51
CA GLN A 110 18.93 -2.32 17.17
C GLN A 110 18.99 -3.41 16.11
N LEU A 111 18.07 -4.39 16.16
CA LEU A 111 18.03 -5.50 15.22
C LEU A 111 17.48 -5.11 13.84
N PHE A 112 16.47 -4.23 13.78
CA PHE A 112 15.65 -4.07 12.58
C PHE A 112 15.63 -2.65 11.98
N GLU A 113 16.25 -1.66 12.61
CA GLU A 113 16.33 -0.28 12.08
C GLU A 113 16.99 -0.24 10.69
N GLY A 114 18.09 -0.96 10.48
CA GLY A 114 18.76 -1.02 9.17
C GLY A 114 17.88 -1.61 8.07
N ILE A 115 17.10 -2.65 8.37
CA ILE A 115 16.22 -3.33 7.40
C ILE A 115 15.03 -2.45 7.05
N MET A 116 14.41 -1.81 8.05
CA MET A 116 13.32 -0.87 7.83
C MET A 116 13.79 0.35 7.04
N ARG A 117 15.00 0.85 7.33
CA ARG A 117 15.62 1.94 6.59
C ARG A 117 15.79 1.57 5.12
N GLN A 118 16.42 0.43 4.84
CA GLN A 118 16.62 -0.07 3.48
C GLN A 118 15.29 -0.23 2.72
N ARG A 119 14.24 -0.72 3.39
CA ARG A 119 12.90 -0.86 2.79
C ARG A 119 12.32 0.49 2.38
N LEU A 120 12.35 1.47 3.28
CA LEU A 120 11.82 2.81 3.01
C LEU A 120 12.63 3.56 1.95
N GLU A 121 13.95 3.37 1.89
CA GLU A 121 14.82 3.95 0.87
C GLU A 121 14.45 3.52 -0.55
N ARG A 122 13.95 2.29 -0.76
CA ARG A 122 13.47 1.84 -2.07
C ARG A 122 12.31 2.70 -2.59
N LEU A 123 11.52 3.24 -1.68
CA LEU A 123 10.41 4.16 -1.93
C LEU A 123 10.86 5.63 -1.91
N GLY A 124 12.14 5.92 -1.63
CA GLY A 124 12.67 7.28 -1.50
C GLY A 124 12.19 8.00 -0.24
N VAL A 125 11.84 7.25 0.82
CA VAL A 125 11.29 7.79 2.08
C VAL A 125 12.22 7.45 3.24
N MET A 126 12.25 8.31 4.26
CA MET A 126 12.94 8.07 5.53
C MET A 126 11.99 8.17 6.71
N PRO A 127 12.20 7.39 7.79
CA PRO A 127 11.40 7.54 9.00
C PRO A 127 11.74 8.89 9.65
N ARG A 128 10.70 9.67 9.98
CA ARG A 128 10.84 10.97 10.63
C ARG A 128 10.73 10.89 12.14
N TYR A 129 9.88 9.98 12.63
CA TYR A 129 9.67 9.75 14.05
C TYR A 129 9.92 8.29 14.37
N VAL A 130 10.80 8.04 15.34
CA VAL A 130 11.15 6.68 15.76
C VAL A 130 11.10 6.64 17.28
N LEU A 131 10.30 5.74 17.83
CA LEU A 131 10.25 5.44 19.26
C LEU A 131 10.50 3.95 19.48
N SER A 132 10.92 3.63 20.70
CA SER A 132 11.02 2.28 21.23
C SER A 132 10.23 2.18 22.54
N CYS A 133 9.58 1.04 22.78
CA CYS A 133 8.94 0.76 24.06
C CYS A 133 9.00 -0.73 24.42
N ILE A 134 8.89 -1.06 25.70
CA ILE A 134 8.59 -2.43 26.10
C ILE A 134 7.19 -2.78 25.57
N GLU A 135 7.00 -4.01 25.12
CA GLU A 135 5.71 -4.52 24.65
C GLU A 135 4.75 -4.80 25.82
N GLU A 136 4.37 -3.72 26.49
CA GLU A 136 3.32 -3.67 27.48
C GLU A 136 2.26 -2.66 27.00
N GLU A 137 0.99 -2.95 27.24
CA GLU A 137 -0.13 -2.17 26.71
C GLU A 137 -0.03 -0.68 27.10
N THR A 138 0.28 -0.37 28.36
CA THR A 138 0.39 1.03 28.83
C THR A 138 1.50 1.80 28.11
N ALA A 139 2.66 1.16 27.90
CA ALA A 139 3.81 1.73 27.21
C ALA A 139 3.54 1.91 25.71
N ALA A 140 2.94 0.90 25.06
CA ALA A 140 2.56 0.94 23.65
C ALA A 140 1.49 2.01 23.38
N VAL A 141 0.47 2.13 24.23
CA VAL A 141 -0.56 3.18 24.15
C VAL A 141 0.08 4.57 24.21
N LYS A 142 0.99 4.80 25.16
CA LYS A 142 1.69 6.08 25.31
C LYS A 142 2.52 6.41 24.05
N ALA A 143 3.28 5.45 23.55
CA ALA A 143 4.12 5.63 22.37
C ALA A 143 3.30 5.88 21.10
N LEU A 144 2.29 5.05 20.84
CA LEU A 144 1.41 5.21 19.67
C LEU A 144 0.64 6.53 19.72
N THR A 145 0.14 6.93 20.89
CA THR A 145 -0.51 8.25 21.08
C THR A 145 0.42 9.39 20.69
N HIS A 146 1.70 9.31 21.07
CA HIS A 146 2.69 10.32 20.70
C HIS A 146 2.93 10.34 19.18
N LEU A 147 3.13 9.18 18.56
CA LEU A 147 3.39 9.07 17.12
C LEU A 147 2.21 9.57 16.29
N VAL A 148 0.98 9.16 16.61
CA VAL A 148 -0.23 9.60 15.89
C VAL A 148 -0.43 11.12 15.96
N ARG A 149 -0.12 11.76 17.10
CA ARG A 149 -0.23 13.23 17.24
C ARG A 149 0.65 14.00 16.26
N THR A 150 1.70 13.39 15.72
CA THR A 150 2.54 13.98 14.67
C THR A 150 1.89 13.99 13.29
N LYS A 151 0.68 13.41 13.14
CA LYS A 151 -0.09 13.26 11.91
C LYS A 151 0.71 12.63 10.75
N PRO A 152 1.37 11.48 10.97
CA PRO A 152 2.17 10.84 9.94
C PRO A 152 1.27 10.35 8.78
N SER A 153 1.88 10.03 7.64
CA SER A 153 1.22 9.28 6.57
C SER A 153 0.97 7.83 6.98
N VAL A 154 1.84 7.26 7.83
CA VAL A 154 1.71 5.89 8.36
C VAL A 154 2.49 5.73 9.67
N VAL A 155 1.94 4.95 10.59
CA VAL A 155 2.65 4.41 11.76
C VAL A 155 2.90 2.92 11.53
N LEU A 156 4.17 2.51 11.59
CA LEU A 156 4.58 1.11 11.52
C LEU A 156 4.98 0.63 12.92
N VAL A 157 4.38 -0.47 13.38
CA VAL A 157 4.79 -1.14 14.62
C VAL A 157 5.64 -2.35 14.25
N ALA A 158 6.92 -2.31 14.62
CA ALA A 158 7.92 -3.31 14.31
C ALA A 158 8.33 -4.04 15.60
N SER A 159 7.64 -5.16 15.88
CA SER A 159 7.86 -5.95 17.09
C SER A 159 8.75 -7.18 16.88
N THR A 160 9.52 -7.58 17.91
CA THR A 160 10.16 -8.90 17.97
C THR A 160 9.17 -10.06 18.14
N THR A 161 7.90 -9.78 18.40
CA THR A 161 6.78 -10.72 18.27
C THR A 161 6.04 -10.45 16.96
N ALA A 162 5.36 -11.46 16.42
CA ALA A 162 4.44 -11.25 15.32
C ALA A 162 3.04 -10.96 15.89
N PRO A 163 2.21 -10.16 15.20
CA PRO A 163 0.83 -9.96 15.63
C PRO A 163 0.10 -11.29 15.80
N ALA A 164 -0.44 -11.53 16.98
CA ALA A 164 -1.22 -12.72 17.31
C ALA A 164 -2.73 -12.48 17.15
N GLY A 165 -3.14 -11.22 17.02
CA GLY A 165 -4.51 -10.83 16.73
C GLY A 165 -4.88 -9.48 17.36
N PRO A 166 -6.12 -9.01 17.16
CA PRO A 166 -6.63 -7.78 17.78
C PRO A 166 -6.49 -7.74 19.31
N GLU A 167 -6.49 -8.91 19.95
CA GLU A 167 -6.42 -9.05 21.41
C GLU A 167 -4.99 -9.10 21.96
N ASP A 168 -3.95 -9.03 21.11
CA ASP A 168 -2.58 -8.96 21.60
C ASP A 168 -2.23 -7.57 22.15
N VAL A 169 -1.03 -7.40 22.71
CA VAL A 169 -0.62 -6.13 23.35
C VAL A 169 -0.71 -4.94 22.39
N ILE A 170 -0.30 -5.12 21.13
CA ILE A 170 -0.31 -4.03 20.14
C ILE A 170 -1.73 -3.77 19.64
N GLY A 171 -2.51 -4.83 19.40
CA GLY A 171 -3.91 -4.71 19.00
C GLY A 171 -4.76 -4.00 20.06
N ARG A 172 -4.61 -4.36 21.34
CA ARG A 172 -5.26 -3.65 22.45
C ARG A 172 -4.78 -2.21 22.54
N ALA A 173 -3.47 -1.94 22.42
CA ALA A 173 -2.96 -0.58 22.42
C ALA A 173 -3.51 0.28 21.27
N MET A 174 -3.66 -0.29 20.07
CA MET A 174 -4.33 0.35 18.93
C MET A 174 -5.80 0.65 19.25
N ALA A 175 -6.53 -0.30 19.84
CA ALA A 175 -7.91 -0.08 20.26
C ALA A 175 -8.03 1.01 21.33
N SER A 176 -7.15 1.04 22.34
CA SER A 176 -7.18 2.02 23.43
C SER A 176 -6.91 3.45 22.96
N ILE A 177 -6.08 3.65 21.92
CA ILE A 177 -5.90 4.98 21.32
C ILE A 177 -7.06 5.35 20.37
N GLY A 178 -8.06 4.48 20.21
CA GLY A 178 -9.24 4.68 19.38
C GLY A 178 -9.01 4.42 17.90
N CYS A 179 -8.15 3.46 17.54
CA CYS A 179 -8.09 2.96 16.17
C CYS A 179 -9.34 2.14 15.84
N HIS A 180 -9.89 2.33 14.64
CA HIS A 180 -10.75 1.35 14.00
C HIS A 180 -9.88 0.24 13.41
N LEU A 181 -9.97 -0.97 13.94
CA LEU A 181 -9.25 -2.13 13.41
C LEU A 181 -9.91 -2.55 12.09
N GLU A 182 -9.16 -2.43 10.99
CA GLU A 182 -9.66 -2.68 9.63
C GLU A 182 -9.55 -4.16 9.29
N ARG A 183 -8.36 -4.75 9.51
CA ARG A 183 -8.11 -6.13 9.12
C ARG A 183 -7.01 -6.75 9.96
N PHE A 184 -7.31 -7.92 10.51
CA PHE A 184 -6.31 -8.90 10.88
C PHE A 184 -6.23 -9.97 9.78
N LEU A 185 -5.01 -10.39 9.48
CA LEU A 185 -4.62 -11.29 8.41
C LEU A 185 -4.71 -10.71 6.99
N ALA A 186 -3.66 -11.00 6.21
CA ALA A 186 -3.60 -10.75 4.79
C ALA A 186 -3.36 -12.08 4.03
N PRO A 187 -3.99 -12.31 2.87
CA PRO A 187 -3.72 -13.48 2.03
C PRO A 187 -2.41 -13.32 1.24
N VAL A 188 -1.30 -13.10 1.95
CA VAL A 188 0.03 -12.85 1.38
C VAL A 188 1.06 -13.66 2.15
N GLU A 189 1.98 -14.30 1.43
CA GLU A 189 3.09 -15.08 1.98
C GLU A 189 4.40 -14.60 1.34
N PRO A 190 5.40 -14.11 2.11
CA PRO A 190 5.40 -13.95 3.55
C PRO A 190 4.64 -12.69 4.00
N GLY A 191 3.97 -12.80 5.16
CA GLY A 191 3.31 -11.67 5.80
C GLY A 191 1.84 -11.87 6.18
N ASN A 192 1.38 -13.10 6.32
CA ASN A 192 -0.02 -13.39 6.64
C ASN A 192 -0.49 -12.79 7.98
N LEU A 193 0.37 -12.66 9.00
CA LEU A 193 0.08 -12.09 10.32
C LEU A 193 0.15 -10.56 10.36
N LEU A 194 -0.62 -9.89 9.51
CA LEU A 194 -0.74 -8.44 9.45
C LEU A 194 -1.91 -7.96 10.32
N LEU A 195 -1.74 -6.87 11.07
CA LEU A 195 -2.84 -6.14 11.71
C LEU A 195 -2.84 -4.68 11.25
N LEU A 196 -3.88 -4.28 10.55
CA LEU A 196 -4.11 -2.91 10.08
C LEU A 196 -5.28 -2.30 10.84
N GLY A 197 -5.08 -1.08 11.33
CA GLY A 197 -6.15 -0.23 11.84
C GLY A 197 -5.89 1.23 11.49
N TYR A 198 -6.87 2.08 11.79
CA TYR A 198 -6.79 3.50 11.50
C TYR A 198 -7.22 4.34 12.69
N LYS A 199 -6.38 5.30 13.06
CA LYS A 199 -6.79 6.41 13.92
C LYS A 199 -7.16 7.58 13.02
N GLU A 200 -8.47 7.83 12.88
CA GLU A 200 -8.99 8.74 11.85
C GLU A 200 -8.51 8.27 10.45
N ASP A 201 -7.72 9.09 9.75
CA ASP A 201 -7.14 8.77 8.44
C ASP A 201 -5.71 8.22 8.53
N ILE A 202 -5.14 8.06 9.72
CA ILE A 202 -3.76 7.62 9.91
C ILE A 202 -3.72 6.09 10.03
N PRO A 203 -3.16 5.36 9.05
CA PRO A 203 -2.96 3.92 9.16
C PRO A 203 -1.92 3.62 10.24
N VAL A 204 -2.28 2.70 11.12
CA VAL A 204 -1.39 2.05 12.09
C VAL A 204 -1.29 0.58 11.70
N LEU A 205 -0.10 0.17 11.27
CA LEU A 205 0.18 -1.18 10.78
C LEU A 205 1.10 -1.90 11.75
N SER A 206 0.59 -2.94 12.42
CA SER A 206 1.44 -3.90 13.12
C SER A 206 2.02 -4.87 12.10
N ALA A 207 3.33 -4.79 11.91
CA ALA A 207 4.02 -5.49 10.85
C ALA A 207 4.24 -6.97 11.20
N PRO A 208 3.95 -7.91 10.29
CA PRO A 208 4.26 -9.33 10.49
C PRO A 208 5.76 -9.57 10.60
N GLY A 209 6.17 -10.62 11.34
CA GLY A 209 7.59 -10.92 11.59
C GLY A 209 8.49 -11.03 10.36
N CYS A 210 7.95 -11.21 9.15
CA CYS A 210 8.69 -11.14 7.90
C CYS A 210 9.30 -9.75 7.59
N TYR A 211 8.84 -8.67 8.24
CA TYR A 211 9.44 -7.34 8.09
C TYR A 211 10.94 -7.33 8.42
N ARG A 212 11.38 -8.29 9.26
CA ARG A 212 12.77 -8.54 9.69
C ARG A 212 13.69 -9.01 8.57
N SER A 213 13.19 -9.16 7.35
CA SER A 213 13.97 -9.51 6.15
C SER A 213 13.79 -8.44 5.08
N ALA A 214 14.85 -8.12 4.34
CA ALA A 214 14.79 -7.18 3.22
C ALA A 214 14.09 -7.76 1.97
N LYS A 215 13.68 -9.04 2.02
CA LYS A 215 12.87 -9.67 0.96
C LYS A 215 11.48 -9.02 0.87
N PRO A 216 10.87 -9.01 -0.33
CA PRO A 216 9.49 -8.56 -0.51
C PRO A 216 8.53 -9.30 0.42
N ASN A 217 7.61 -8.58 1.04
CA ASN A 217 6.55 -9.13 1.86
C ASN A 217 5.31 -8.21 1.83
N VAL A 218 4.26 -8.57 2.57
CA VAL A 218 3.01 -7.80 2.60
C VAL A 218 3.20 -6.31 2.92
N VAL A 219 4.19 -5.95 3.75
CA VAL A 219 4.45 -4.54 4.12
C VAL A 219 4.82 -3.73 2.88
N ASP A 220 5.57 -4.30 1.94
CA ASP A 220 5.93 -3.63 0.68
C ASP A 220 4.72 -3.40 -0.23
N LEU A 221 3.72 -4.28 -0.17
CA LEU A 221 2.50 -4.16 -0.97
C LEU A 221 1.58 -3.06 -0.44
N VAL A 222 1.48 -2.92 0.89
CA VAL A 222 0.53 -1.99 1.51
C VAL A 222 1.14 -0.62 1.84
N LEU A 223 2.47 -0.49 1.87
CA LEU A 223 3.13 0.78 2.13
C LEU A 223 2.81 1.87 1.08
N PRO A 224 2.93 1.62 -0.25
CA PRO A 224 2.69 2.66 -1.25
C PRO A 224 1.33 3.37 -1.13
N PRO A 225 0.18 2.67 -1.01
CA PRO A 225 -1.11 3.35 -0.80
C PRO A 225 -1.17 4.13 0.52
N MET A 226 -0.61 3.61 1.62
CA MET A 226 -0.55 4.36 2.89
C MET A 226 0.25 5.67 2.76
N LEU A 227 1.41 5.62 2.10
CA LEU A 227 2.24 6.81 1.85
C LEU A 227 1.53 7.84 0.96
N ALA A 228 0.70 7.37 0.02
CA ALA A 228 -0.17 8.20 -0.81
C ALA A 228 -1.43 8.69 -0.07
N ARG A 229 -1.56 8.42 1.24
CA ARG A 229 -2.75 8.71 2.06
C ARG A 229 -4.03 8.14 1.42
N TYR A 230 -3.93 6.93 0.90
CA TYR A 230 -5.05 6.14 0.44
C TYR A 230 -5.48 5.18 1.56
N ARG A 231 -6.77 5.19 1.88
CA ARG A 231 -7.33 4.31 2.91
C ARG A 231 -7.59 2.94 2.29
N ILE A 232 -6.79 1.96 2.69
CA ILE A 232 -6.95 0.57 2.30
C ILE A 232 -8.06 -0.05 3.13
N SER A 233 -9.03 -0.67 2.46
CA SER A 233 -10.11 -1.44 3.05
C SER A 233 -9.74 -2.91 3.27
N GLY A 234 -10.49 -3.59 4.14
CA GLY A 234 -10.38 -5.04 4.30
C GLY A 234 -10.63 -5.82 3.00
N TRP A 235 -11.47 -5.30 2.11
CA TRP A 235 -11.69 -5.88 0.78
C TRP A 235 -10.43 -5.84 -0.08
N GLU A 236 -9.74 -4.71 -0.13
CA GLU A 236 -8.51 -4.57 -0.92
C GLU A 236 -7.36 -5.41 -0.37
N ILE A 237 -7.27 -5.56 0.97
CA ILE A 237 -6.34 -6.52 1.56
C ILE A 237 -6.67 -7.95 1.10
N ALA A 238 -7.95 -8.32 1.02
CA ALA A 238 -8.36 -9.64 0.53
C ALA A 238 -7.99 -9.85 -0.95
N CYS A 239 -8.04 -8.80 -1.78
CA CYS A 239 -7.65 -8.86 -3.19
C CYS A 239 -6.15 -9.18 -3.39
N LEU A 240 -5.29 -8.94 -2.39
CA LEU A 240 -3.86 -9.27 -2.46
C LEU A 240 -3.59 -10.78 -2.59
N GLY A 241 -4.61 -11.64 -2.40
CA GLY A 241 -4.47 -13.08 -2.57
C GLY A 241 -4.08 -13.49 -3.99
N HIS A 242 -4.52 -12.73 -5.01
CA HIS A 242 -4.11 -12.98 -6.38
C HIS A 242 -2.68 -12.46 -6.60
N GLY A 243 -1.71 -13.38 -6.67
CA GLY A 243 -0.29 -13.03 -6.71
C GLY A 243 0.33 -12.79 -5.33
N GLY A 244 -0.39 -13.08 -4.24
CA GLY A 244 0.08 -12.91 -2.86
C GLY A 244 1.16 -13.91 -2.42
N LEU A 245 1.50 -14.90 -3.24
CA LEU A 245 2.63 -15.80 -2.99
C LEU A 245 3.93 -15.15 -3.52
N LEU A 246 4.65 -14.50 -2.62
CA LEU A 246 5.90 -13.78 -2.88
C LEU A 246 7.09 -14.72 -2.62
N GLY A 247 7.99 -14.85 -3.59
CA GLY A 247 9.12 -15.80 -3.57
C GLY A 247 10.25 -15.47 -2.61
#